data_AF-A0A915B5F8-F1
#
_entry.id   AF-A0A915B5F8-F1
#
_cell.length_a   1.000
_cell.length_b   1.000
_cell.length_c   1.000
_cell.angle_alpha   90.00
_cell.angle_beta   90.00
_cell.angle_gamma   90.00
#
_symmetry.space_group_name_H-M   'P 1'
#
loop_
_entity.id
_entity.type
_entity.pdbx_description
1 polymer ?
#
loop_
_entity_poly.entity_id
_entity_poly.type
_entity_poly.pdbx_seq_one_letter_code
_entity_poly.pdbx_strand_id
1 'polypeptide(L)'
;MEEVLNARKIYDFMGLLECSPTSDGAAAIVLCSERYLQKRPDLRPQAVEILGIELGTDMPSVFAERSNIKMIGFDMIKKISNDLYRKTGLGPQDVQVIELHDCFAPNELITYEALGLCPLGKGGEIVDRGDNTYGGKWVINPSGGLISKGHPIGATGVAQVVELVTQLRGLAGRRQVPNCKIAMQHNIGIGGAGVVAMYRLSDSGDGNALLNGSMKGSAQTNSFMSDAIFKEIKDRAKNEKELVKAMNSSFRFTLTDGPNGSVKSWTVDCKDDPPFVGERDGNVDIEIVIKDSDFVQIASGKLKPDQAFMQGKMKLKGNLAKAMKLRSLLDRNLLKSKL
;
A
#
# COMPACT_ATOMS: atom_id res chain seq x y z
N MET A 1 18.03 -12.15 -15.24
CA MET A 1 17.78 -13.58 -15.00
C MET A 1 18.99 -14.41 -15.36
N GLU A 2 19.46 -14.38 -16.62
CA GLU A 2 20.65 -15.15 -17.03
C GLU A 2 21.89 -14.84 -16.18
N GLU A 3 22.13 -13.56 -15.84
CA GLU A 3 23.24 -13.18 -14.96
C GLU A 3 23.16 -13.83 -13.57
N VAL A 4 21.95 -13.98 -13.01
CA VAL A 4 21.73 -14.62 -11.70
C VAL A 4 22.01 -16.12 -11.80
N LEU A 5 21.46 -16.78 -12.83
CA LEU A 5 21.64 -18.22 -13.05
C LEU A 5 23.09 -18.61 -13.37
N ASN A 6 23.83 -17.72 -14.04
CA ASN A 6 25.25 -17.94 -14.40
C ASN A 6 26.23 -17.38 -13.37
N ALA A 7 25.75 -16.83 -12.25
CA ALA A 7 26.61 -16.32 -11.19
C ALA A 7 27.46 -17.44 -10.58
N ARG A 8 28.58 -17.07 -9.96
CA ARG A 8 29.46 -18.02 -9.25
C ARG A 8 28.65 -18.85 -8.25
N LYS A 9 28.65 -20.17 -8.41
CA LYS A 9 28.01 -21.13 -7.48
C LYS A 9 28.64 -21.04 -6.08
N ILE A 10 27.79 -21.04 -5.05
CA ILE A 10 28.18 -21.01 -3.64
C ILE A 10 27.92 -22.36 -2.98
N TYR A 11 26.70 -22.88 -3.09
CA TYR A 11 26.33 -24.17 -2.52
C TYR A 11 25.19 -24.81 -3.32
N ASP A 12 25.39 -26.02 -3.81
CA ASP A 12 24.42 -26.75 -4.61
C ASP A 12 23.80 -25.92 -5.75
N PHE A 13 22.51 -25.60 -5.75
CA PHE A 13 21.89 -24.80 -6.81
C PHE A 13 22.07 -23.28 -6.63
N MET A 14 22.57 -22.82 -5.47
CA MET A 14 22.66 -21.40 -5.13
C MET A 14 23.85 -20.69 -5.77
N GLY A 15 23.58 -19.57 -6.45
CA GLY A 15 24.57 -18.64 -6.98
C GLY A 15 24.87 -17.45 -6.04
N LEU A 16 25.99 -16.77 -6.28
CA LEU A 16 26.43 -15.62 -5.49
C LEU A 16 25.39 -14.49 -5.43
N LEU A 17 24.64 -14.26 -6.51
CA LEU A 17 23.63 -13.20 -6.58
C LEU A 17 22.31 -13.56 -5.87
N GLU A 18 22.24 -14.75 -5.27
CA GLU A 18 21.13 -15.20 -4.42
C GLU A 18 21.50 -15.20 -2.93
N CYS A 19 22.70 -14.71 -2.60
CA CYS A 19 23.23 -14.61 -1.24
C CYS A 19 23.35 -13.14 -0.83
N SER A 20 22.80 -12.78 0.32
CA SER A 20 23.05 -11.45 0.91
C SER A 20 24.55 -11.22 1.16
N PRO A 21 25.10 -10.04 0.81
CA PRO A 21 26.47 -9.70 1.14
C PRO A 21 26.59 -9.31 2.62
N THR A 22 27.78 -9.57 3.19
CA THR A 22 28.18 -8.95 4.45
C THR A 22 28.26 -7.44 4.26
N SER A 23 27.73 -6.66 5.20
CA SER A 23 27.68 -5.20 5.07
C SER A 23 27.75 -4.52 6.41
N ASP A 24 28.31 -3.32 6.42
CA ASP A 24 28.33 -2.42 7.56
C ASP A 24 27.20 -1.40 7.44
N GLY A 25 26.55 -1.08 8.55
CA GLY A 25 25.46 -0.11 8.55
C GLY A 25 24.76 0.02 9.89
N ALA A 26 23.96 1.07 10.01
CA ALA A 26 23.13 1.33 11.18
C ALA A 26 21.74 1.82 10.74
N ALA A 27 20.74 1.52 11.56
CA ALA A 27 19.38 2.03 11.40
C ALA A 27 18.81 2.37 12.77
N ALA A 28 17.97 3.39 12.83
CA ALA A 28 17.36 3.85 14.08
C ALA A 28 15.90 4.26 13.85
N ILE A 29 15.08 4.07 14.88
CA ILE A 29 13.70 4.54 14.94
C ILE A 29 13.46 5.22 16.28
N VAL A 30 12.51 6.15 16.32
CA VAL A 30 12.02 6.76 17.56
C VAL A 30 10.62 6.24 17.82
N LEU A 31 10.45 5.56 18.96
CA LEU A 31 9.15 5.09 19.43
C LEU A 31 8.57 6.09 20.42
N CYS A 32 7.27 6.32 20.33
CA CYS A 32 6.56 7.17 21.27
C CYS A 32 5.22 6.54 21.64
N SER A 33 4.75 6.84 22.85
CA SER A 33 3.43 6.42 23.30
C SER A 33 2.35 7.32 22.72
N GLU A 34 1.11 6.83 22.67
CA GLU A 34 -0.04 7.66 22.30
C GLU A 34 -0.14 8.92 23.19
N ARG A 35 0.14 8.79 24.50
CA ARG A 35 0.21 9.93 25.44
C ARG A 35 1.19 11.01 25.02
N TYR A 36 2.32 10.64 24.40
CA TYR A 36 3.28 11.60 23.86
C TYR A 36 2.73 12.28 22.60
N LEU A 37 2.11 11.52 21.70
CA LEU A 37 1.47 12.05 20.49
C LEU A 37 0.28 12.97 20.80
N GLN A 38 -0.50 12.71 21.84
CA GLN A 38 -1.56 13.59 22.31
C GLN A 38 -1.03 14.98 22.73
N LYS A 39 0.18 15.04 23.30
CA LYS A 39 0.87 16.29 23.65
C LYS A 39 1.57 16.94 22.46
N ARG A 40 1.74 16.22 21.35
CA ARG A 40 2.46 16.62 20.14
C ARG A 40 1.62 16.29 18.90
N PRO A 41 0.44 16.91 18.75
CA PRO A 41 -0.47 16.60 17.65
C PRO A 41 0.13 16.90 16.27
N ASP A 42 1.14 17.79 16.20
CA ASP A 42 1.94 18.07 15.02
C ASP A 42 2.66 16.83 14.45
N LEU A 43 2.94 15.83 15.29
CA LEU A 43 3.61 14.60 14.88
C LEU A 43 2.63 13.50 14.42
N ARG A 44 1.33 13.63 14.70
CA ARG A 44 0.33 12.58 14.44
C ARG A 44 0.20 12.24 12.94
N PRO A 45 0.19 13.20 11.99
CA PRO A 45 0.06 12.88 10.55
C PRO A 45 1.19 12.02 9.98
N GLN A 46 2.35 11.98 10.65
CA GLN A 46 3.50 11.16 10.25
C GLN A 46 3.70 9.94 11.17
N ALA A 47 2.93 9.79 12.25
CA ALA A 47 3.09 8.66 13.15
C ALA A 47 2.71 7.36 12.44
N VAL A 48 3.52 6.32 12.58
CA VAL A 48 3.21 4.98 12.10
C VAL A 48 3.00 4.10 13.32
N GLU A 49 1.81 3.54 13.44
CA GLU A 49 1.39 2.69 14.53
C GLU A 49 1.90 1.27 14.33
N ILE A 50 2.36 0.64 15.41
CA ILE A 50 2.62 -0.80 15.48
C ILE A 50 1.31 -1.46 15.89
N LEU A 51 0.59 -2.04 14.93
CA LEU A 51 -0.69 -2.70 15.17
C LEU A 51 -0.53 -3.97 16.01
N GLY A 52 0.62 -4.63 15.84
CA GLY A 52 1.00 -5.79 16.62
C GLY A 52 2.42 -6.20 16.30
N ILE A 53 3.06 -6.81 17.29
CA ILE A 53 4.35 -7.47 17.20
C ILE A 53 4.26 -8.80 17.93
N GLU A 54 4.81 -9.84 17.33
CA GLU A 54 4.94 -11.17 17.92
C GLU A 54 6.38 -11.65 17.79
N LEU A 55 6.90 -12.17 18.90
CA LEU A 55 8.22 -12.80 18.96
C LEU A 55 8.05 -14.28 19.26
N GLY A 56 8.79 -15.11 18.54
CA GLY A 56 8.85 -16.54 18.74
C GLY A 56 10.29 -17.01 18.87
N THR A 57 10.45 -18.16 19.50
CA THR A 57 11.70 -18.91 19.52
C THR A 57 11.49 -20.29 18.93
N ASP A 58 12.59 -21.01 18.71
CA ASP A 58 12.58 -22.37 18.17
C ASP A 58 11.54 -23.29 18.84
N MET A 59 10.89 -24.07 17.99
CA MET A 59 9.92 -25.10 18.38
C MET A 59 10.60 -26.48 18.38
N PRO A 60 10.04 -27.49 19.10
CA PRO A 60 10.63 -28.83 19.13
C PRO A 60 10.88 -29.46 17.75
N SER A 61 10.11 -29.08 16.73
CA SER A 61 10.23 -29.56 15.36
C SER A 61 11.60 -29.28 14.73
N VAL A 62 12.30 -28.22 15.17
CA VAL A 62 13.67 -27.88 14.76
C VAL A 62 14.63 -29.04 15.02
N PHE A 63 14.49 -29.73 16.16
CA PHE A 63 15.38 -30.79 16.59
C PHE A 63 14.82 -32.20 16.35
N ALA A 64 13.50 -32.34 16.28
CA ALA A 64 12.83 -33.63 16.22
C ALA A 64 12.53 -34.13 14.80
N GLU A 65 12.24 -33.24 13.84
CA GLU A 65 11.66 -33.64 12.54
C GLU A 65 12.69 -33.83 11.41
N ARG A 66 13.98 -33.62 11.68
CA ARG A 66 15.09 -33.77 10.70
C ARG A 66 14.83 -33.04 9.37
N SER A 67 14.28 -31.82 9.44
CA SER A 67 13.95 -31.00 8.27
C SER A 67 14.70 -29.68 8.29
N ASN A 68 15.45 -29.40 7.23
CA ASN A 68 16.16 -28.13 7.06
C ASN A 68 15.20 -26.94 6.99
N ILE A 69 13.99 -27.12 6.46
CA ILE A 69 12.95 -26.09 6.41
C ILE A 69 12.49 -25.71 7.84
N LYS A 70 12.33 -26.71 8.72
CA LYS A 70 11.97 -26.45 10.12
C LYS A 70 13.14 -25.84 10.88
N MET A 71 14.37 -26.30 10.62
CA MET A 71 15.60 -25.79 11.21
C MET A 71 15.82 -24.29 10.96
N ILE A 72 15.41 -23.78 9.81
CA ILE A 72 15.49 -22.34 9.49
C ILE A 72 14.28 -21.54 10.01
N GLY A 73 13.42 -22.13 10.84
CA GLY A 73 12.38 -21.43 11.60
C GLY A 73 10.97 -21.44 11.00
N PHE A 74 10.67 -22.29 10.02
CA PHE A 74 9.35 -22.31 9.36
C PHE A 74 8.16 -22.37 10.33
N ASP A 75 8.17 -23.31 11.29
CA ASP A 75 7.07 -23.48 12.23
C ASP A 75 6.96 -22.31 13.22
N MET A 76 8.10 -21.78 13.65
CA MET A 76 8.16 -20.59 14.50
C MET A 76 7.48 -19.42 13.78
N ILE A 77 7.87 -19.13 12.54
CA ILE A 77 7.31 -18.03 11.74
C ILE A 77 5.82 -18.24 11.45
N LYS A 78 5.42 -19.46 11.11
CA LYS A 78 4.01 -19.80 10.91
C LYS A 78 3.19 -19.58 12.18
N LYS A 79 3.72 -19.98 13.35
CA LYS A 79 3.04 -19.77 14.63
C LYS A 79 2.86 -18.29 14.92
N ILE A 80 3.95 -17.50 14.92
CA ILE A 80 3.88 -16.09 15.29
C ILE A 80 3.11 -15.24 14.28
N SER A 81 3.10 -15.62 13.00
CA SER A 81 2.25 -14.97 11.98
C SER A 81 0.78 -15.19 12.28
N ASN A 82 0.37 -16.43 12.60
CA ASN A 82 -1.01 -16.73 13.00
C ASN A 82 -1.42 -16.04 14.30
N ASP A 83 -0.51 -15.93 15.27
CA ASP A 83 -0.73 -15.18 16.51
C ASP A 83 -0.95 -13.69 16.21
N LEU A 84 -0.11 -13.10 15.34
CA LEU A 84 -0.23 -11.71 14.92
C LEU A 84 -1.55 -11.46 14.18
N TYR A 85 -1.96 -12.36 13.28
CA TYR A 85 -3.22 -12.27 12.57
C TYR A 85 -4.43 -12.31 13.52
N ARG A 86 -4.41 -13.22 14.50
CA ARG A 86 -5.45 -13.27 15.54
C ARG A 86 -5.50 -12.02 16.40
N LYS A 87 -4.34 -11.48 16.77
CA LYS A 87 -4.21 -10.29 17.63
C LYS A 87 -4.68 -9.01 16.94
N THR A 88 -4.38 -8.87 15.66
CA THR A 88 -4.70 -7.66 14.88
C THR A 88 -6.06 -7.74 14.19
N GLY A 89 -6.62 -8.95 14.01
CA GLY A 89 -7.79 -9.18 13.17
C GLY A 89 -7.53 -9.00 11.68
N LEU A 90 -6.26 -8.86 11.27
CA LEU A 90 -5.82 -8.73 9.89
C LEU A 90 -5.18 -10.04 9.42
N GLY A 91 -5.16 -10.27 8.11
CA GLY A 91 -4.47 -11.38 7.48
C GLY A 91 -3.54 -10.96 6.36
N PRO A 92 -2.85 -11.94 5.73
CA PRO A 92 -1.89 -11.66 4.65
C PRO A 92 -2.52 -10.94 3.45
N GLN A 93 -3.82 -11.13 3.20
CA GLN A 93 -4.56 -10.43 2.15
C GLN A 93 -4.74 -8.92 2.39
N ASP A 94 -4.59 -8.46 3.63
CA ASP A 94 -4.77 -7.05 3.99
C ASP A 94 -3.47 -6.25 3.83
N VAL A 95 -2.35 -6.92 3.60
CA VAL A 95 -0.99 -6.34 3.49
C VAL A 95 -0.69 -5.96 2.04
N GLN A 96 -0.11 -4.77 1.82
CA GLN A 96 0.33 -4.34 0.49
C GLN A 96 1.85 -4.43 0.32
N VAL A 97 2.60 -4.22 1.40
CA VAL A 97 4.06 -4.21 1.38
C VAL A 97 4.62 -5.10 2.48
N ILE A 98 5.62 -5.92 2.13
CA ILE A 98 6.29 -6.82 3.05
C ILE A 98 7.79 -6.57 2.98
N GLU A 99 8.44 -6.38 4.13
CA GLU A 99 9.89 -6.53 4.25
C GLU A 99 10.17 -7.82 5.03
N LEU A 100 10.74 -8.81 4.36
CA LEU A 100 11.03 -10.11 4.94
C LEU A 100 12.53 -10.40 4.96
N HIS A 101 12.92 -11.49 5.62
CA HIS A 101 14.32 -11.84 5.84
C HIS A 101 14.87 -12.75 4.73
N ASP A 102 15.18 -12.18 3.57
CA ASP A 102 15.76 -12.84 2.41
C ASP A 102 17.29 -12.96 2.53
N CYS A 103 17.83 -13.56 3.59
CA CYS A 103 19.29 -13.75 3.70
C CYS A 103 19.86 -14.59 2.53
N PHE A 104 19.01 -15.49 2.00
CA PHE A 104 19.19 -16.26 0.77
C PHE A 104 17.84 -16.38 0.04
N ALA A 105 17.85 -16.44 -1.30
CA ALA A 105 16.63 -16.52 -2.11
C ALA A 105 15.66 -17.68 -1.71
N PRO A 106 16.12 -18.90 -1.35
CA PRO A 106 15.22 -19.96 -0.90
C PRO A 106 14.48 -19.64 0.40
N ASN A 107 15.10 -18.86 1.29
CA ASN A 107 14.47 -18.47 2.55
C ASN A 107 13.27 -17.56 2.31
N GLU A 108 13.36 -16.66 1.32
CA GLU A 108 12.22 -15.84 0.89
C GLU A 108 11.07 -16.72 0.37
N LEU A 109 11.36 -17.66 -0.54
CA LEU A 109 10.35 -18.54 -1.13
C LEU A 109 9.62 -19.38 -0.06
N ILE A 110 10.37 -19.96 0.87
CA ILE A 110 9.82 -20.74 2.00
C ILE A 110 9.01 -19.85 2.95
N THR A 111 9.45 -18.61 3.15
CA THR A 111 8.77 -17.64 4.02
C THR A 111 7.39 -17.27 3.49
N TYR A 112 7.16 -17.25 2.17
CA TYR A 112 5.82 -16.98 1.63
C TYR A 112 4.76 -17.94 2.18
N GLU A 113 5.10 -19.21 2.30
CA GLU A 113 4.22 -20.26 2.83
C GLU A 113 4.10 -20.16 4.35
N ALA A 114 5.19 -19.83 5.06
CA ALA A 114 5.18 -19.65 6.51
C ALA A 114 4.32 -18.45 6.93
N LEU A 115 4.36 -17.35 6.18
CA LEU A 115 3.51 -16.18 6.38
C LEU A 115 2.06 -16.43 5.91
N GLY A 116 1.78 -17.54 5.23
CA GLY A 116 0.44 -17.87 4.74
C GLY A 116 0.01 -17.07 3.51
N LEU A 117 0.96 -16.56 2.70
CA LEU A 117 0.65 -15.89 1.43
C LEU A 117 0.10 -16.87 0.39
N CYS A 118 0.52 -18.13 0.48
CA CYS A 118 0.03 -19.24 -0.34
C CYS A 118 0.00 -20.56 0.46
N PRO A 119 -0.68 -21.60 -0.05
CA PRO A 119 -0.61 -22.94 0.51
C PRO A 119 0.81 -23.54 0.46
N LEU A 120 1.04 -24.61 1.22
CA LEU A 120 2.33 -25.32 1.21
C LEU A 120 2.67 -25.84 -0.19
N GLY A 121 3.94 -25.71 -0.58
CA GLY A 121 4.45 -26.10 -1.90
C GLY A 121 4.03 -25.19 -3.06
N LYS A 122 3.49 -24.01 -2.78
CA LYS A 122 2.98 -23.06 -3.78
C LYS A 122 3.74 -21.74 -3.84
N GLY A 123 4.84 -21.60 -3.08
CA GLY A 123 5.69 -20.40 -3.08
C GLY A 123 6.20 -20.00 -4.46
N GLY A 124 6.59 -20.97 -5.29
CA GLY A 124 7.06 -20.69 -6.67
C GLY A 124 6.00 -20.05 -7.56
N GLU A 125 4.72 -20.39 -7.38
CA GLU A 125 3.64 -19.83 -8.21
C GLU A 125 3.39 -18.34 -7.92
N ILE A 126 3.74 -17.85 -6.71
CA ILE A 126 3.71 -16.41 -6.43
C ILE A 126 4.71 -15.69 -7.34
N VAL A 127 5.91 -16.25 -7.52
CA VAL A 127 6.96 -15.68 -8.35
C VAL A 127 6.56 -15.73 -9.83
N ASP A 128 6.07 -16.87 -10.31
CA ASP A 128 5.67 -17.07 -11.71
C ASP A 128 4.56 -16.10 -12.14
N ARG A 129 3.63 -15.78 -11.22
CA ARG A 129 2.56 -14.79 -11.47
C ARG A 129 2.98 -13.34 -11.29
N GLY A 130 4.18 -13.09 -10.75
CA GLY A 130 4.62 -11.75 -10.36
C GLY A 130 3.85 -11.18 -9.17
N ASP A 131 3.27 -12.04 -8.31
CA ASP A 131 2.47 -11.63 -7.15
C ASP A 131 3.33 -11.00 -6.03
N ASN A 132 4.67 -11.10 -6.11
CA ASN A 132 5.63 -10.56 -5.14
C ASN A 132 6.27 -9.21 -5.55
N THR A 133 5.82 -8.59 -6.65
CA THR A 133 6.41 -7.35 -7.18
C THR A 133 5.37 -6.26 -7.49
N TYR A 134 5.83 -5.12 -7.99
CA TYR A 134 4.97 -4.01 -8.39
C TYR A 134 3.95 -4.43 -9.45
N GLY A 135 2.67 -4.17 -9.18
CA GLY A 135 1.55 -4.62 -10.01
C GLY A 135 0.99 -5.99 -9.63
N GLY A 136 1.69 -6.74 -8.79
CA GLY A 136 1.22 -7.97 -8.17
C GLY A 136 0.38 -7.75 -6.92
N LYS A 137 0.11 -8.84 -6.21
CA LYS A 137 -0.71 -8.84 -4.98
C LYS A 137 0.01 -8.23 -3.78
N TRP A 138 1.30 -8.50 -3.63
CA TRP A 138 2.18 -7.93 -2.60
C TRP A 138 3.41 -7.35 -3.25
N VAL A 139 3.89 -6.22 -2.75
CA VAL A 139 5.24 -5.76 -3.06
C VAL A 139 6.16 -6.24 -1.94
N ILE A 140 6.94 -7.28 -2.22
CA ILE A 140 7.86 -7.89 -1.26
C ILE A 140 9.25 -7.30 -1.46
N ASN A 141 9.88 -6.89 -0.36
CA ASN A 141 11.22 -6.33 -0.30
C ASN A 141 11.44 -5.15 -1.29
N PRO A 142 10.57 -4.11 -1.31
CA PRO A 142 10.73 -2.98 -2.24
C PRO A 142 12.08 -2.28 -2.11
N SER A 143 12.73 -2.37 -0.94
CA SER A 143 14.07 -1.83 -0.71
C SER A 143 15.21 -2.61 -1.39
N GLY A 144 14.91 -3.76 -2.01
CA GLY A 144 15.86 -4.70 -2.60
C GLY A 144 16.21 -5.89 -1.70
N GLY A 145 15.64 -5.95 -0.50
CA GLY A 145 15.86 -7.06 0.45
C GLY A 145 17.30 -7.12 0.96
N LEU A 146 17.58 -8.09 1.82
CA LEU A 146 18.94 -8.36 2.32
C LEU A 146 19.87 -8.77 1.17
N ILE A 147 19.35 -9.44 0.12
CA ILE A 147 20.15 -9.84 -1.06
C ILE A 147 20.82 -8.63 -1.71
N SER A 148 20.12 -7.52 -1.88
CA SER A 148 20.67 -6.33 -2.55
C SER A 148 21.20 -5.28 -1.58
N LYS A 149 20.50 -5.03 -0.47
CA LYS A 149 20.92 -4.00 0.52
C LYS A 149 22.15 -4.39 1.31
N GLY A 150 22.37 -5.69 1.46
CA GLY A 150 23.29 -6.26 2.44
C GLY A 150 22.68 -6.47 3.82
N HIS A 151 23.42 -7.16 4.67
CA HIS A 151 22.92 -7.67 5.95
C HIS A 151 23.82 -7.29 7.17
N PRO A 152 23.82 -6.00 7.60
CA PRO A 152 24.35 -5.64 8.91
C PRO A 152 23.41 -6.21 9.97
N ILE A 153 23.85 -7.28 10.64
CA ILE A 153 23.01 -8.18 11.45
C ILE A 153 22.13 -7.39 12.44
N GLY A 154 22.73 -6.54 13.28
CA GLY A 154 22.00 -5.77 14.29
C GLY A 154 21.12 -4.64 13.73
N ALA A 155 21.40 -4.15 12.52
CA ALA A 155 20.66 -3.04 11.91
C ALA A 155 19.47 -3.51 11.04
N THR A 156 19.51 -4.75 10.54
CA THR A 156 18.56 -5.23 9.53
C THR A 156 17.10 -5.15 9.97
N GLY A 157 16.78 -5.62 11.19
CA GLY A 157 15.41 -5.54 11.71
C GLY A 157 14.89 -4.11 11.79
N VAL A 158 15.75 -3.15 12.17
CA VAL A 158 15.35 -1.74 12.23
C VAL A 158 15.29 -1.11 10.83
N ALA A 159 16.19 -1.49 9.93
CA ALA A 159 16.20 -1.01 8.54
C ALA A 159 14.93 -1.44 7.77
N GLN A 160 14.40 -2.64 8.04
CA GLN A 160 13.10 -3.07 7.53
C GLN A 160 11.99 -2.10 8.00
N VAL A 161 11.94 -1.76 9.29
CA VAL A 161 10.95 -0.80 9.82
C VAL A 161 11.09 0.58 9.16
N VAL A 162 12.32 1.05 8.94
CA VAL A 162 12.58 2.34 8.25
C VAL A 162 11.97 2.34 6.84
N GLU A 163 12.14 1.29 6.05
CA GLU A 163 11.52 1.20 4.73
C GLU A 163 9.99 1.17 4.85
N LEU A 164 9.42 0.32 5.73
CA LEU A 164 7.96 0.20 5.87
C LEU A 164 7.31 1.52 6.32
N VAL A 165 7.95 2.25 7.25
CA VAL A 165 7.51 3.60 7.66
C VAL A 165 7.59 4.58 6.49
N THR A 166 8.65 4.52 5.70
CA THR A 166 8.83 5.38 4.52
C THR A 166 7.73 5.10 3.47
N GLN A 167 7.38 3.84 3.25
CA GLN A 167 6.31 3.40 2.37
C GLN A 167 4.93 3.88 2.86
N LEU A 168 4.61 3.67 4.13
CA LEU A 168 3.33 4.09 4.73
C LEU A 168 3.15 5.61 4.77
N ARG A 169 4.24 6.37 4.85
CA ARG A 169 4.22 7.84 4.78
C ARG A 169 4.12 8.38 3.34
N GLY A 170 4.21 7.52 2.32
CA GLY A 170 4.22 7.96 0.93
C GLY A 170 5.54 8.61 0.49
N LEU A 171 6.65 8.32 1.17
CA LEU A 171 7.94 8.97 0.98
C LEU A 171 8.99 8.09 0.28
N ALA A 172 8.62 6.90 -0.22
CA ALA A 172 9.57 5.95 -0.79
C ALA A 172 9.97 6.23 -2.25
N GLY A 173 9.58 7.40 -2.79
CA GLY A 173 10.01 7.88 -4.10
C GLY A 173 9.70 6.90 -5.23
N ARG A 174 10.74 6.44 -5.94
CA ARG A 174 10.60 5.46 -7.04
C ARG A 174 10.16 4.08 -6.57
N ARG A 175 10.40 3.74 -5.29
CA ARG A 175 10.04 2.46 -4.69
C ARG A 175 8.63 2.48 -4.10
N GLN A 176 7.91 3.59 -4.18
CA GLN A 176 6.61 3.75 -3.51
C GLN A 176 5.60 2.70 -3.99
N VAL A 177 5.09 1.92 -3.03
CA VAL A 177 3.99 0.98 -3.22
C VAL A 177 2.68 1.77 -3.31
N PRO A 178 1.89 1.63 -4.39
CA PRO A 178 0.60 2.31 -4.51
C PRO A 178 -0.38 1.85 -3.42
N ASN A 179 -1.17 2.78 -2.88
CA ASN A 179 -2.22 2.50 -1.89
C ASN A 179 -1.74 1.69 -0.66
N CYS A 180 -0.49 1.91 -0.22
CA CYS A 180 0.09 1.23 0.93
C CYS A 180 -0.60 1.64 2.24
N LYS A 181 -1.42 0.76 2.80
CA LYS A 181 -2.17 1.02 4.05
C LYS A 181 -1.72 0.13 5.21
N ILE A 182 -1.38 -1.12 4.91
CA ILE A 182 -0.83 -2.07 5.87
C ILE A 182 0.51 -2.57 5.35
N ALA A 183 1.51 -2.49 6.21
CA ALA A 183 2.84 -3.03 5.99
C ALA A 183 3.12 -4.17 6.97
N MET A 184 3.89 -5.18 6.54
CA MET A 184 4.30 -6.29 7.38
C MET A 184 5.82 -6.46 7.38
N GLN A 185 6.37 -6.72 8.57
CA GLN A 185 7.76 -7.10 8.76
C GLN A 185 7.86 -8.59 9.09
N HIS A 186 8.90 -9.23 8.55
CA HIS A 186 9.42 -10.51 9.00
C HIS A 186 10.94 -10.43 9.19
N ASN A 187 11.42 -10.76 10.38
CA ASN A 187 12.84 -10.82 10.72
C ASN A 187 13.15 -12.09 11.52
N ILE A 188 14.27 -12.75 11.24
CA ILE A 188 14.64 -14.00 11.90
C ILE A 188 16.15 -14.11 12.08
N GLY A 189 16.59 -14.76 13.17
CA GLY A 189 17.94 -15.26 13.34
C GLY A 189 17.92 -16.76 13.64
N ILE A 190 18.71 -17.55 12.91
CA ILE A 190 18.80 -19.01 13.10
C ILE A 190 19.47 -19.34 14.44
N GLY A 191 19.00 -20.42 15.07
CA GLY A 191 19.41 -20.88 16.40
C GLY A 191 18.60 -20.25 17.53
N GLY A 192 17.59 -19.43 17.19
CA GLY A 192 17.00 -18.51 18.14
C GLY A 192 15.59 -18.05 17.79
N ALA A 193 15.47 -16.82 17.32
CA ALA A 193 14.26 -16.03 17.44
C ALA A 193 13.80 -15.41 16.13
N GLY A 194 12.48 -15.31 15.98
CA GLY A 194 11.79 -14.65 14.88
C GLY A 194 10.85 -13.57 15.40
N VAL A 195 10.69 -12.50 14.62
CA VAL A 195 9.78 -11.40 14.89
C VAL A 195 8.93 -11.13 13.64
N VAL A 196 7.63 -11.01 13.83
CA VAL A 196 6.70 -10.48 12.82
C VAL A 196 5.93 -9.30 13.41
N ALA A 197 5.66 -8.30 12.57
CA ALA A 197 4.94 -7.11 12.99
C ALA A 197 4.12 -6.52 11.84
N MET A 198 3.04 -5.82 12.20
CA MET A 198 2.21 -5.08 11.24
C MET A 198 2.13 -3.61 11.61
N TYR A 199 2.07 -2.76 10.59
CA TYR A 199 2.14 -1.31 10.72
C TYR A 199 1.08 -0.63 9.85
N ARG A 200 0.61 0.52 10.33
CA ARG A 200 -0.30 1.41 9.60
C ARG A 200 0.04 2.87 9.90
N LEU A 201 -0.15 3.77 8.95
CA LEU A 201 -0.09 5.21 9.21
C LEU A 201 -1.21 5.60 10.18
N SER A 202 -0.87 6.26 11.29
CA SER A 202 -1.83 6.65 12.32
C SER A 202 -2.94 7.52 11.72
N ASP A 203 -4.19 7.14 11.95
CA ASP A 203 -5.33 7.90 11.45
C ASP A 203 -5.31 9.32 12.04
N SER A 204 -5.51 10.31 11.16
CA SER A 204 -5.54 11.73 11.53
C SER A 204 -6.85 12.13 12.25
N GLY A 205 -7.70 11.18 12.62
CA GLY A 205 -8.98 11.42 13.27
C GLY A 205 -9.27 10.31 14.28
N ASP A 206 -9.51 10.73 15.52
CA ASP A 206 -10.17 9.99 16.59
C ASP A 206 -9.42 8.80 17.20
N GLY A 207 -8.62 9.12 18.23
CA GLY A 207 -8.30 8.15 19.27
C GLY A 207 -9.57 7.79 20.03
N ASN A 208 -10.19 6.65 19.70
CA ASN A 208 -10.98 5.79 20.59
C ASN A 208 -11.65 4.67 19.78
N ALA A 209 -10.99 3.52 19.62
CA ALA A 209 -11.67 2.29 19.19
C ALA A 209 -10.99 0.97 19.59
N LEU A 210 -9.91 1.00 20.37
CA LEU A 210 -9.33 -0.21 20.95
C LEU A 210 -9.63 -0.18 22.45
N LEU A 211 -10.82 -0.66 22.81
CA LEU A 211 -11.26 -1.24 24.09
C LEU A 211 -12.78 -1.10 24.17
N ASN A 212 -13.51 -1.98 23.47
CA ASN A 212 -14.68 -2.66 24.02
C ASN A 212 -15.26 -3.68 23.02
N GLY A 213 -15.13 -4.95 23.40
CA GLY A 213 -16.16 -5.98 23.31
C GLY A 213 -16.88 -6.20 21.98
N SER A 214 -16.50 -7.30 21.30
CA SER A 214 -17.45 -8.29 20.76
C SER A 214 -18.86 -7.79 20.44
N MET A 215 -19.11 -7.38 19.20
CA MET A 215 -20.40 -7.60 18.53
C MET A 215 -20.21 -7.75 17.02
N LYS A 216 -20.84 -8.78 16.50
CA LYS A 216 -21.05 -9.08 15.08
C LYS A 216 -21.63 -7.84 14.36
N GLY A 217 -21.06 -7.49 13.21
CA GLY A 217 -21.66 -6.51 12.30
C GLY A 217 -20.70 -6.15 11.17
N SER A 218 -20.98 -6.62 9.97
CA SER A 218 -20.33 -6.19 8.73
C SER A 218 -20.53 -4.68 8.53
N ALA A 219 -19.46 -3.89 8.64
CA ALA A 219 -19.45 -2.50 8.23
C ALA A 219 -18.72 -2.38 6.89
N GLN A 220 -19.47 -2.36 5.79
CA GLN A 220 -18.99 -1.88 4.50
C GLN A 220 -18.54 -0.42 4.65
N THR A 221 -17.36 -0.10 4.16
CA THR A 221 -16.85 1.27 4.09
C THR A 221 -17.71 2.09 3.11
N ASN A 222 -18.47 3.05 3.64
CA ASN A 222 -19.43 3.90 2.90
C ASN A 222 -18.79 5.03 2.05
N SER A 223 -17.52 4.94 1.64
CA SER A 223 -16.84 6.01 0.90
C SER A 223 -16.62 5.66 -0.58
N PHE A 224 -16.90 6.61 -1.48
CA PHE A 224 -16.62 6.48 -2.90
C PHE A 224 -15.11 6.47 -3.14
N MET A 225 -14.63 5.63 -4.07
CA MET A 225 -13.22 5.52 -4.45
C MET A 225 -12.68 6.86 -5.00
N SER A 226 -13.55 7.63 -5.65
CA SER A 226 -13.21 8.94 -6.22
C SER A 226 -13.18 10.10 -5.23
N ASP A 227 -13.57 9.92 -3.96
CA ASP A 227 -13.61 11.00 -2.97
C ASP A 227 -12.23 11.64 -2.75
N ALA A 228 -11.16 10.85 -2.82
CA ALA A 228 -9.78 11.34 -2.72
C ALA A 228 -9.39 12.24 -3.91
N ILE A 229 -9.92 11.94 -5.10
CA ILE A 229 -9.68 12.68 -6.35
C ILE A 229 -10.31 14.06 -6.25
N PHE A 230 -11.56 14.14 -5.80
CA PHE A 230 -12.24 15.42 -5.64
C PHE A 230 -11.65 16.29 -4.54
N LYS A 231 -11.12 15.69 -3.47
CA LYS A 231 -10.32 16.43 -2.46
C LYS A 231 -9.08 17.05 -3.09
N GLU A 232 -8.37 16.32 -3.94
CA GLU A 232 -7.20 16.87 -4.62
C GLU A 232 -7.58 17.96 -5.64
N ILE A 233 -8.64 17.76 -6.43
CA ILE A 233 -9.15 18.77 -7.35
C ILE A 233 -9.49 20.06 -6.58
N LYS A 234 -10.05 19.95 -5.37
CA LYS A 234 -10.31 21.08 -4.48
C LYS A 234 -9.04 21.81 -4.06
N ASP A 235 -7.99 21.08 -3.69
CA ASP A 235 -6.72 21.67 -3.30
C ASP A 235 -6.01 22.34 -4.49
N ARG A 236 -6.05 21.72 -5.67
CA ARG A 236 -5.47 22.30 -6.89
C ARG A 236 -6.23 23.55 -7.34
N ALA A 237 -7.56 23.52 -7.31
CA ALA A 237 -8.37 24.69 -7.64
C ALA A 237 -8.04 25.89 -6.73
N LYS A 238 -7.71 25.66 -5.45
CA LYS A 238 -7.29 26.74 -4.55
C LYS A 238 -5.89 27.28 -4.84
N ASN A 239 -4.97 26.41 -5.23
CA ASN A 239 -3.54 26.74 -5.28
C ASN A 239 -3.03 27.09 -6.70
N GLU A 240 -3.69 26.61 -7.77
CA GLU A 240 -3.25 26.78 -9.16
C GLU A 240 -4.12 27.80 -9.91
N LYS A 241 -3.99 29.09 -9.55
CA LYS A 241 -4.83 30.17 -10.13
C LYS A 241 -4.80 30.24 -11.66
N GLU A 242 -3.65 29.98 -12.28
CA GLU A 242 -3.52 30.00 -13.74
C GLU A 242 -4.25 28.82 -14.43
N LEU A 243 -4.30 27.64 -13.77
CA LEU A 243 -5.10 26.53 -14.26
C LEU A 243 -6.60 26.86 -14.20
N VAL A 244 -7.07 27.41 -13.08
CA VAL A 244 -8.47 27.78 -12.88
C VAL A 244 -8.92 28.80 -13.95
N LYS A 245 -8.10 29.82 -14.21
CA LYS A 245 -8.34 30.79 -15.28
C LYS A 245 -8.37 30.13 -16.67
N ALA A 246 -7.45 29.21 -16.96
CA ALA A 246 -7.44 28.49 -18.24
C ALA A 246 -8.68 27.60 -18.43
N MET A 247 -9.17 27.00 -17.34
CA MET A 247 -10.38 26.17 -17.34
C MET A 247 -11.63 27.00 -17.62
N ASN A 248 -11.90 28.05 -16.84
CA ASN A 248 -13.06 28.95 -16.95
C ASN A 248 -14.37 28.21 -17.33
N SER A 249 -14.67 27.13 -16.61
CA SER A 249 -15.81 26.24 -16.87
C SER A 249 -16.29 25.58 -15.57
N SER A 250 -17.55 25.16 -15.54
CA SER A 250 -18.11 24.38 -14.43
C SER A 250 -18.56 22.99 -14.85
N PHE A 251 -18.31 22.00 -13.98
CA PHE A 251 -18.55 20.58 -14.22
C PHE A 251 -19.37 19.98 -13.07
N ARG A 252 -20.35 19.13 -13.39
CA ARG A 252 -21.00 18.24 -12.43
C ARG A 252 -20.65 16.80 -12.76
N PHE A 253 -20.13 16.07 -11.79
CA PHE A 253 -19.84 14.65 -11.88
C PHE A 253 -20.86 13.91 -11.03
N THR A 254 -21.73 13.13 -11.66
CA THR A 254 -22.63 12.19 -11.01
C THR A 254 -22.01 10.81 -11.08
N LEU A 255 -21.51 10.36 -9.94
CA LEU A 255 -20.84 9.08 -9.76
C LEU A 255 -21.87 8.02 -9.39
N THR A 256 -21.96 6.98 -10.20
CA THR A 256 -22.88 5.85 -9.99
C THR A 256 -22.12 4.60 -9.51
N ASP A 257 -22.85 3.60 -9.03
CA ASP A 257 -22.31 2.33 -8.52
C ASP A 257 -21.30 2.53 -7.37
N GLY A 258 -21.57 3.50 -6.48
CA GLY A 258 -20.82 3.68 -5.23
C GLY A 258 -21.13 2.58 -4.20
N PRO A 259 -20.61 2.71 -2.97
CA PRO A 259 -20.89 1.78 -1.88
C PRO A 259 -22.40 1.54 -1.74
N ASN A 260 -22.83 0.28 -1.75
CA ASN A 260 -24.24 -0.13 -1.68
C ASN A 260 -25.12 0.38 -2.83
N GLY A 261 -24.54 0.63 -4.01
CA GLY A 261 -25.27 1.15 -5.17
C GLY A 261 -25.64 2.63 -5.05
N SER A 262 -25.03 3.35 -4.12
CA SER A 262 -25.27 4.79 -3.93
C SER A 262 -24.81 5.61 -5.13
N VAL A 263 -25.40 6.80 -5.27
CA VAL A 263 -25.04 7.81 -6.27
C VAL A 263 -24.63 9.08 -5.55
N LYS A 264 -23.53 9.70 -5.98
CA LYS A 264 -23.01 10.94 -5.38
C LYS A 264 -22.67 11.95 -6.47
N SER A 265 -22.95 13.23 -6.22
CA SER A 265 -22.66 14.30 -7.18
C SER A 265 -21.61 15.28 -6.65
N TRP A 266 -20.62 15.59 -7.47
CA TRP A 266 -19.61 16.61 -7.20
C TRP A 266 -19.70 17.73 -8.22
N THR A 267 -19.63 18.97 -7.75
CA THR A 267 -19.57 20.18 -8.58
C THR A 267 -18.18 20.78 -8.48
N VAL A 268 -17.52 20.97 -9.63
CA VAL A 268 -16.25 21.68 -9.78
C VAL A 268 -16.53 22.94 -10.59
N ASP A 269 -16.49 24.10 -9.95
CA ASP A 269 -16.74 25.39 -10.59
C ASP A 269 -15.48 26.27 -10.58
N CYS A 270 -14.82 26.33 -11.73
CA CYS A 270 -13.66 27.19 -11.92
C CYS A 270 -14.03 28.61 -12.36
N LYS A 271 -15.33 28.96 -12.41
CA LYS A 271 -15.80 30.32 -12.73
C LYS A 271 -16.04 31.16 -11.47
N ASP A 272 -16.22 30.51 -10.33
CA ASP A 272 -16.32 31.18 -9.03
C ASP A 272 -14.96 31.75 -8.60
N ASP A 273 -14.98 32.85 -7.84
CA ASP A 273 -13.81 33.40 -7.16
C ASP A 273 -14.09 33.56 -5.65
N PRO A 274 -13.54 32.71 -4.78
CA PRO A 274 -12.61 31.60 -5.09
C PRO A 274 -13.33 30.42 -5.77
N PRO A 275 -12.60 29.57 -6.53
CA PRO A 275 -13.19 28.42 -7.23
C PRO A 275 -13.77 27.40 -6.25
N PHE A 276 -14.87 26.77 -6.65
CA PHE A 276 -15.67 25.88 -5.80
C PHE A 276 -15.50 24.41 -6.17
N VAL A 277 -15.27 23.56 -5.16
CA VAL A 277 -15.31 22.09 -5.31
C VAL A 277 -16.02 21.47 -4.12
N GLY A 278 -17.16 20.83 -4.38
CA GLY A 278 -18.03 20.26 -3.35
C GLY A 278 -19.39 19.85 -3.90
N GLU A 279 -20.30 19.47 -3.01
CA GLU A 279 -21.68 19.16 -3.39
C GLU A 279 -22.48 20.46 -3.51
N ARG A 280 -22.94 20.77 -4.72
CA ARG A 280 -23.75 21.97 -4.99
C ARG A 280 -24.67 21.76 -6.19
N ASP A 281 -25.95 22.07 -5.98
CA ASP A 281 -26.96 22.09 -7.02
C ASP A 281 -26.92 23.39 -7.83
N GLY A 282 -27.53 23.39 -9.02
CA GLY A 282 -27.52 24.52 -9.95
C GLY A 282 -27.09 24.15 -11.37
N ASN A 283 -26.97 25.14 -12.26
CA ASN A 283 -26.57 24.92 -13.64
C ASN A 283 -25.04 24.86 -13.76
N VAL A 284 -24.54 23.86 -14.48
CA VAL A 284 -23.12 23.71 -14.83
C VAL A 284 -22.95 23.72 -16.35
N ASP A 285 -21.73 24.03 -16.83
CA ASP A 285 -21.45 24.00 -18.27
C ASP A 285 -21.45 22.58 -18.85
N ILE A 286 -21.02 21.59 -18.04
CA ILE A 286 -20.96 20.17 -18.41
C ILE A 286 -21.45 19.29 -17.26
N GLU A 287 -22.36 18.36 -17.56
CA GLU A 287 -22.75 17.26 -16.68
C GLU A 287 -22.13 15.94 -17.19
N ILE A 288 -21.59 15.16 -16.27
CA ILE A 288 -20.85 13.93 -16.52
C ILE A 288 -21.45 12.85 -15.63
N VAL A 289 -21.93 11.76 -16.23
CA VAL A 289 -22.41 10.58 -15.49
C VAL A 289 -21.49 9.42 -15.78
N ILE A 290 -20.91 8.82 -14.74
CA ILE A 290 -19.91 7.76 -14.87
C ILE A 290 -19.89 6.89 -13.60
N LYS A 291 -19.52 5.62 -13.73
CA LYS A 291 -19.30 4.76 -12.56
C LYS A 291 -18.10 5.25 -11.75
N ASP A 292 -18.18 5.13 -10.43
CA ASP A 292 -17.11 5.53 -9.52
C ASP A 292 -15.77 4.85 -9.87
N SER A 293 -15.81 3.55 -10.17
CA SER A 293 -14.63 2.76 -10.57
C SER A 293 -14.07 3.18 -11.94
N ASP A 294 -14.91 3.48 -12.92
CA ASP A 294 -14.48 3.94 -14.25
C ASP A 294 -13.87 5.36 -14.17
N PHE A 295 -14.41 6.23 -13.33
CA PHE A 295 -13.83 7.55 -13.08
C PHE A 295 -12.43 7.47 -12.46
N VAL A 296 -12.22 6.55 -11.51
CA VAL A 296 -10.90 6.27 -10.95
C VAL A 296 -9.94 5.75 -12.02
N GLN A 297 -10.40 4.90 -12.94
CA GLN A 297 -9.57 4.46 -14.07
C GLN A 297 -9.19 5.61 -15.00
N ILE A 298 -10.09 6.57 -15.22
CA ILE A 298 -9.80 7.76 -16.01
C ILE A 298 -8.76 8.65 -15.33
N ALA A 299 -8.97 8.97 -14.05
CA ALA A 299 -8.05 9.83 -13.31
C ALA A 299 -6.67 9.16 -13.07
N SER A 300 -6.63 7.82 -12.96
CA SER A 300 -5.39 7.03 -12.97
C SER A 300 -4.85 6.75 -14.38
N GLY A 301 -5.41 7.36 -15.43
CA GLY A 301 -4.92 7.20 -16.81
C GLY A 301 -4.97 5.77 -17.38
N LYS A 302 -5.59 4.82 -16.68
CA LYS A 302 -5.81 3.43 -17.14
C LYS A 302 -6.91 3.35 -18.19
N LEU A 303 -7.84 4.30 -18.18
CA LEU A 303 -8.91 4.45 -19.17
C LEU A 303 -8.85 5.84 -19.78
N LYS A 304 -8.86 5.96 -21.11
CA LYS A 304 -8.93 7.28 -21.75
C LYS A 304 -10.38 7.81 -21.73
N PRO A 305 -10.63 9.11 -21.44
CA PRO A 305 -11.97 9.68 -21.44
C PRO A 305 -12.75 9.42 -22.75
N ASP A 306 -12.08 9.57 -23.90
CA ASP A 306 -12.71 9.36 -25.21
C ASP A 306 -13.16 7.90 -25.38
N GLN A 307 -12.35 6.95 -24.90
CA GLN A 307 -12.71 5.52 -24.92
C GLN A 307 -13.88 5.23 -23.98
N ALA A 308 -13.90 5.84 -22.79
CA ALA A 308 -15.01 5.69 -21.85
C ALA A 308 -16.33 6.22 -22.41
N PHE A 309 -16.29 7.35 -23.13
CA PHE A 309 -17.45 7.92 -23.79
C PHE A 309 -17.93 7.04 -24.96
N MET A 310 -17.02 6.64 -25.86
CA MET A 310 -17.37 5.78 -27.01
C MET A 310 -17.91 4.40 -26.59
N GLN A 311 -17.44 3.85 -25.47
CA GLN A 311 -17.92 2.58 -24.91
C GLN A 311 -19.24 2.72 -24.13
N GLY A 312 -19.81 3.93 -24.03
CA GLY A 312 -21.04 4.18 -23.27
C GLY A 312 -20.88 4.14 -21.75
N LYS A 313 -19.64 4.07 -21.24
CA LYS A 313 -19.31 4.07 -19.80
C LYS A 313 -19.40 5.46 -19.16
N MET A 314 -19.23 6.50 -19.98
CA MET A 314 -19.35 7.90 -19.57
C MET A 314 -20.40 8.59 -20.43
N LYS A 315 -21.35 9.28 -19.82
CA LYS A 315 -22.30 10.16 -20.51
C LYS A 315 -21.93 11.61 -20.26
N LEU A 316 -21.92 12.40 -21.32
CA LEU A 316 -21.65 13.84 -21.28
C LEU A 316 -22.88 14.60 -21.77
N LYS A 317 -23.25 15.67 -21.06
CA LYS A 317 -24.31 16.60 -21.44
C LYS A 317 -23.83 18.03 -21.21
N GLY A 318 -24.13 18.94 -22.14
CA GLY A 318 -23.69 20.34 -22.06
C GLY A 318 -22.71 20.71 -23.18
N ASN A 319 -21.83 21.68 -22.92
CA ASN A 319 -20.93 22.21 -23.95
C ASN A 319 -19.73 21.29 -24.20
N LEU A 320 -19.77 20.52 -25.30
CA LEU A 320 -18.75 19.53 -25.67
C LEU A 320 -17.35 20.14 -25.89
N ALA A 321 -17.25 21.38 -26.37
CA ALA A 321 -15.95 22.05 -26.52
C ALA A 321 -15.29 22.33 -25.16
N LYS A 322 -16.09 22.67 -24.15
CA LYS A 322 -15.62 22.81 -22.76
C LYS A 322 -15.33 21.44 -22.10
N ALA A 323 -16.02 20.37 -22.52
CA ALA A 323 -15.75 19.02 -22.03
C ALA A 323 -14.32 18.56 -22.33
N MET A 324 -13.72 19.00 -23.45
CA MET A 324 -12.32 18.69 -23.79
C MET A 324 -11.30 19.27 -22.79
N LYS A 325 -11.68 20.32 -22.03
CA LYS A 325 -10.84 20.88 -20.97
C LYS A 325 -10.77 20.00 -19.72
N LEU A 326 -11.68 19.03 -19.58
CA LEU A 326 -11.63 18.03 -18.50
C LEU A 326 -10.28 17.33 -18.43
N ARG A 327 -9.65 17.10 -19.60
CA ARG A 327 -8.33 16.47 -19.68
C ARG A 327 -7.26 17.28 -18.96
N SER A 328 -7.32 18.61 -19.00
CA SER A 328 -6.38 19.48 -18.28
C SER A 328 -6.61 19.46 -16.77
N LEU A 329 -7.87 19.31 -16.33
CA LEU A 329 -8.21 19.12 -14.92
C LEU A 329 -7.67 17.77 -14.40
N LEU A 330 -7.75 16.73 -15.23
CA LEU A 330 -7.31 15.37 -14.92
C LEU A 330 -5.89 15.02 -15.41
N ASP A 331 -5.09 16.01 -15.80
CA ASP A 331 -3.74 15.76 -16.33
C ASP A 331 -2.80 15.26 -15.23
N ARG A 332 -2.22 14.08 -15.43
CA ARG A 332 -1.31 13.39 -14.53
C ARG A 332 0.01 14.11 -14.26
N ASN A 333 0.46 14.99 -15.17
CA ASN A 333 1.65 15.79 -14.90
C ASN A 333 1.40 16.87 -13.83
N LEU A 334 0.12 17.14 -13.55
CA LEU A 334 -0.32 18.19 -12.62
C LEU A 334 -1.13 17.65 -11.43
N LEU A 335 -1.71 16.45 -11.53
CA LEU A 335 -2.25 15.69 -10.39
C LEU A 335 -1.09 15.11 -9.56
N LYS A 336 -0.95 15.58 -8.33
CA LYS A 336 0.01 15.09 -7.32
C LYS A 336 -0.50 13.85 -6.57
N SER A 337 -1.79 13.51 -6.60
CA SER A 337 -2.27 12.22 -6.10
C SER A 337 -2.05 11.14 -7.17
N LYS A 338 -1.24 10.16 -6.79
CA LYS A 338 -1.06 8.93 -7.57
C LYS A 338 -2.22 7.99 -7.23
N LEU A 339 -3.28 8.04 -8.02
CA LEU A 339 -4.28 6.96 -8.11
C LEU A 339 -3.68 5.71 -8.75
#